data_AF-A0A7C4M4M5-F1
#
_entry.id   AF-A0A7C4M4M5-F1
#
_cell.length_a   1.000
_cell.length_b   1.000
_cell.length_c   1.000
_cell.angle_alpha   90.00
_cell.angle_beta   90.00
_cell.angle_gamma   90.00
#
_symmetry.space_group_name_H-M   'P 1'
#
loop_
_entity.id
_entity.type
_entity.pdbx_description
1 polymer ?
#
loop_
_entity_poly.entity_id
_entity_poly.type
_entity_poly.pdbx_seq_one_letter_code
_entity_poly.pdbx_strand_id
1 'polypeptide(L)' 'MAMGKIIITLTDDLEKKLREYVKEKYGNKKGALSIIVEEAIKRYLSQY' A
#
# COMPACT_ATOMS: atom_id res chain seq x y z
N MET A 1 14.43 14.43 1.75
CA MET A 1 12.99 14.48 2.06
C MET A 1 12.74 13.55 3.23
N ALA A 2 12.05 13.99 4.29
CA ALA A 2 11.75 13.13 5.44
C ALA A 2 10.54 12.23 5.11
N MET A 3 10.73 10.91 5.07
CA MET A 3 9.60 9.97 4.97
C MET A 3 8.98 9.78 6.35
N GLY A 4 7.71 10.15 6.48
CA GLY A 4 6.89 9.76 7.63
C GLY A 4 6.60 8.25 7.58
N LYS A 5 6.53 7.60 8.75
CA LYS A 5 6.09 6.21 8.87
C LYS A 5 4.75 6.19 9.59
N ILE A 6 3.78 5.48 9.02
CA ILE A 6 2.49 5.20 9.65
C ILE A 6 2.45 3.69 9.90
N ILE A 7 2.13 3.29 11.13
CA ILE A 7 1.90 1.90 11.51
C ILE A 7 0.40 1.71 11.56
N ILE A 8 -0.12 0.77 10.77
CA ILE A 8 -1.54 0.43 10.70
C ILE A 8 -1.73 -1.07 10.92
N THR A 9 -2.88 -1.42 11.47
CA THR A 9 -3.33 -2.81 11.58
C THR A 9 -4.46 -3.02 10.57
N LEU A 10 -4.35 -4.07 9.76
CA LEU A 10 -5.38 -4.49 8.82
C LEU A 10 -5.96 -5.83 9.28
N THR A 11 -7.20 -6.13 8.86
CA THR A 11 -7.73 -7.48 8.98
C THR A 11 -6.92 -8.43 8.09
N ASP A 12 -6.80 -9.70 8.51
CA ASP A 12 -6.03 -10.73 7.78
C ASP A 12 -6.45 -10.86 6.31
N ASP A 13 -7.77 -10.92 6.05
CA ASP A 13 -8.32 -11.00 4.69
C ASP A 13 -7.90 -9.80 3.81
N LEU A 14 -7.95 -8.59 4.35
CA LEU A 14 -7.61 -7.38 3.60
C LEU A 14 -6.10 -7.31 3.32
N GLU A 15 -5.29 -7.67 4.31
CA GLU A 15 -3.84 -7.71 4.20
C GLU A 15 -3.39 -8.72 3.13
N LYS A 16 -3.99 -9.92 3.14
CA LYS A 16 -3.73 -10.97 2.17
C LYS A 16 -4.07 -10.55 0.75
N LYS A 17 -5.28 -10.01 0.54
CA LYS A 17 -5.73 -9.48 -0.76
C LYS A 17 -4.79 -8.38 -1.28
N LEU A 18 -4.35 -7.48 -0.39
CA LEU A 18 -3.41 -6.42 -0.75
C LEU A 18 -2.07 -7.00 -1.20
N ARG A 19 -1.52 -7.99 -0.49
CA ARG A 19 -0.26 -8.65 -0.86
C ARG A 19 -0.35 -9.40 -2.18
N GLU A 20 -1.44 -10.13 -2.40
CA GLU A 20 -1.70 -10.85 -3.67
C GLU A 20 -1.73 -9.86 -4.84
N TYR A 21 -2.54 -8.82 -4.73
CA TYR A 21 -2.62 -7.76 -5.74
C TYR A 21 -1.27 -7.10 -6.04
N VAL A 22 -0.50 -6.77 -4.99
CA VAL A 22 0.82 -6.16 -5.12
C VAL A 22 1.80 -7.09 -5.83
N LYS A 23 1.76 -8.38 -5.50
CA LYS A 23 2.60 -9.40 -6.14
C LYS A 23 2.25 -9.56 -7.62
N GLU A 24 0.98 -9.56 -7.98
CA GLU A 24 0.54 -9.63 -9.37
C GLU A 24 0.96 -8.39 -10.17
N LYS A 25 0.78 -7.20 -9.59
CA LYS A 25 1.05 -5.92 -10.28
C LYS A 25 2.54 -5.59 -10.38
N TYR A 26 3.32 -5.87 -9.35
CA TYR A 26 4.70 -5.40 -9.22
C TYR A 26 5.75 -6.53 -9.13
N GLY A 27 5.33 -7.80 -9.09
CA GLY A 27 6.22 -8.94 -8.89
C GLY A 27 6.95 -8.87 -7.54
N ASN A 28 8.25 -9.19 -7.55
CA ASN A 28 9.10 -9.19 -6.35
C ASN A 28 9.76 -7.81 -6.07
N LYS A 29 9.14 -6.71 -6.50
CA LYS A 29 9.72 -5.36 -6.33
C LYS A 29 9.76 -4.96 -4.86
N LYS A 30 10.96 -4.62 -4.37
CA LYS A 30 11.15 -4.07 -3.02
C LYS A 30 10.37 -2.76 -2.85
N GLY A 31 9.58 -2.67 -1.79
CA GLY A 31 8.79 -1.48 -1.45
C GLY A 31 7.45 -1.35 -2.18
N ALA A 32 7.00 -2.39 -2.91
CA ALA A 32 5.75 -2.34 -3.66
C ALA A 32 4.50 -2.08 -2.78
N LEU A 33 4.50 -2.57 -1.54
CA LEU A 33 3.46 -2.26 -0.54
C LEU A 33 3.41 -0.78 -0.20
N SER A 34 4.56 -0.15 0.05
CA SER A 34 4.63 1.28 0.35
C SER A 34 4.15 2.12 -0.83
N ILE A 35 4.50 1.73 -2.05
CA ILE A 35 4.07 2.43 -3.28
C ILE A 35 2.54 2.39 -3.39
N ILE A 36 1.92 1.20 -3.30
CA ILE A 36 0.46 1.09 -3.49
C ILE A 36 -0.31 1.79 -2.37
N VAL A 37 0.17 1.72 -1.13
CA VAL A 37 -0.47 2.38 0.02
C VAL A 37 -0.39 3.90 -0.16
N GLU A 38 0.77 4.42 -0.58
CA GLU A 38 0.92 5.84 -0.86
C GLU A 38 0.02 6.30 -2.03
N GLU A 39 -0.08 5.52 -3.11
CA GLU A 39 -1.00 5.80 -4.22
C GLU A 39 -2.46 5.79 -3.77
N ALA A 40 -2.87 4.82 -2.95
CA ALA A 40 -4.23 4.71 -2.44
C ALA A 40 -4.61 5.91 -1.56
N ILE A 41 -3.71 6.30 -0.64
CA ILE A 41 -3.90 7.48 0.21
C ILE A 41 -3.97 8.76 -0.64
N LYS A 42 -3.06 8.93 -1.62
CA LYS A 42 -3.10 10.08 -2.54
C LYS A 42 -4.44 10.17 -3.26
N ARG A 43 -4.92 9.07 -3.84
CA ARG A 43 -6.23 9.02 -4.52
C ARG A 43 -7.39 9.34 -3.61
N TYR A 44 -7.39 8.80 -2.38
CA TYR A 44 -8.42 9.06 -1.40
C TYR A 44 -8.45 10.54 -0.99
N LEU A 45 -7.29 11.13 -0.72
CA LEU A 45 -7.18 12.54 -0.33
C LEU A 45 -7.39 13.52 -1.50
N SER A 46 -7.14 13.12 -2.76
CA SER A 46 -7.49 13.96 -3.92
C SER A 46 -9.00 14.05 -4.19
N GLN A 47 -9.81 13.23 -3.51
CA GLN A 47 -11.27 13.33 -3.52
C GLN A 47 -11.80 14.24 -2.40
N TYR A 48 -10.91 14.79 -1.58
CA TYR A 48 -11.18 15.78 -0.55
C TYR A 48 -10.86 17.19 -1.08
#